data_AF-A0A2S8ZQA8-F1
#
_entry.id   AF-A0A2S8ZQA8-F1
#
_cell.length_a   1.000
_cell.length_b   1.000
_cell.length_c   1.000
_cell.angle_alpha   90.00
_cell.angle_beta   90.00
_cell.angle_gamma   90.00
#
_symmetry.space_group_name_H-M   'P 1'
#
loop_
_entity.id
_entity.type
_entity.pdbx_description
1 polymer ?
#
loop_
_entity_poly.entity_id
_entity_poly.type
_entity_poly.pdbx_seq_one_letter_code
_entity_poly.pdbx_strand_id
1 'polypeptide(L)'
;MRTRSCPSFLPQQAIGPALAGHGLAIVVGAAAATLLLLGVLLRSSSRSHRILVAVLLAGAVVIYCGSVYANPEDYYDYARHTAEQLRSIWLPRYGVLPSTLIASAIVVAADGVARAPRGESTGVIRRRVLLSRLAVAGVVASMVLHFVPWDTRRSQGPAWTPQVAAARQLCEQDPGRGDVILEQTLGWQVRVPCDRLSGGS
;
A
#
# COMPACT_ATOMS: atom_id res chain seq x y z
N MET A 1 25.20 21.59 -13.35
CA MET A 1 23.91 21.64 -12.63
C MET A 1 22.95 20.66 -13.30
N ARG A 2 22.69 19.50 -12.68
CA ARG A 2 21.61 18.60 -13.14
C ARG A 2 20.31 19.09 -12.53
N THR A 3 19.37 19.50 -13.37
CA THR A 3 17.98 19.74 -12.98
C THR A 3 17.43 18.44 -12.41
N ARG A 4 17.25 18.40 -11.08
CA ARG A 4 16.53 17.32 -10.40
C ARG A 4 15.05 17.50 -10.73
N SER A 5 14.64 17.03 -11.90
CA SER A 5 13.24 16.76 -12.15
C SER A 5 12.79 15.76 -11.10
N CYS A 6 11.94 16.15 -10.16
CA CYS A 6 11.24 15.18 -9.32
C CYS A 6 10.54 14.21 -10.27
N PRO A 7 10.92 12.92 -10.31
CA PRO A 7 10.16 11.99 -11.11
C PRO A 7 8.77 11.94 -10.46
N SER A 8 7.75 12.29 -11.22
CA SER A 8 6.34 12.19 -10.83
C SER A 8 5.91 10.75 -10.51
N PHE A 9 6.81 9.79 -10.69
CA PHE A 9 6.69 8.38 -10.36
C PHE A 9 7.91 7.94 -9.54
N LEU A 10 7.75 7.85 -8.23
CA LEU A 10 8.71 7.14 -7.38
C LEU A 10 8.37 5.65 -7.49
N PRO A 11 9.20 4.82 -8.16
CA PRO A 11 9.01 3.38 -8.09
C PRO A 11 9.05 2.94 -6.63
N GLN A 12 8.33 1.88 -6.27
CA GLN A 12 8.23 1.41 -4.87
C GLN A 12 9.61 1.21 -4.22
N GLN A 13 10.61 0.79 -5.01
CA GLN A 13 12.00 0.61 -4.60
C GLN A 13 12.73 1.93 -4.25
N ALA A 14 12.23 3.07 -4.75
CA ALA A 14 12.79 4.39 -4.47
C ALA A 14 12.22 5.05 -3.20
N ILE A 15 11.19 4.45 -2.56
CA ILE A 15 10.59 5.00 -1.34
C ILE A 15 11.64 5.07 -0.22
N GLY A 16 12.35 3.98 0.05
CA GLY A 16 13.41 3.93 1.06
C GLY A 16 14.50 4.99 0.83
N PRO A 17 15.15 5.03 -0.35
CA PRO A 17 16.11 6.08 -0.69
C PRO A 17 15.56 7.50 -0.60
N ALA A 18 14.31 7.72 -1.01
CA ALA A 18 13.68 9.04 -0.93
C ALA A 18 13.47 9.47 0.53
N LEU A 19 12.99 8.57 1.39
CA LEU A 19 12.85 8.78 2.83
C LEU A 19 14.21 9.00 3.50
N ALA A 20 15.24 8.23 3.13
CA ALA A 20 16.58 8.41 3.66
C ALA A 20 17.20 9.75 3.26
N GLY A 21 16.90 10.26 2.06
CA GLY A 21 17.46 11.50 1.54
C GLY A 21 16.73 12.77 1.98
N HIS A 22 15.41 12.71 2.16
CA HIS A 22 14.56 13.87 2.43
C HIS A 22 13.79 13.77 3.76
N GLY A 23 13.92 12.65 4.47
CA GLY A 23 13.32 12.41 5.78
C GLY A 23 11.79 12.53 5.76
N LEU A 24 11.28 13.07 6.87
CA LEU A 24 9.84 13.30 7.08
C LEU A 24 9.25 14.35 6.13
N ALA A 25 10.07 15.15 5.43
CA ALA A 25 9.57 16.23 4.58
C ALA A 25 8.68 15.70 3.44
N ILE A 26 9.02 14.54 2.85
CA ILE A 26 8.19 13.90 1.82
C ILE A 26 6.85 13.46 2.40
N VAL A 27 6.86 12.85 3.58
CA VAL A 27 5.64 12.34 4.24
C VAL A 27 4.72 13.49 4.62
N VAL A 28 5.27 14.52 5.28
CA VAL A 28 4.53 15.71 5.69
C VAL A 28 4.02 16.48 4.47
N GLY A 29 4.85 16.62 3.43
CA GLY A 29 4.46 17.28 2.19
C GLY A 29 3.31 16.57 1.48
N ALA A 30 3.37 15.24 1.35
CA ALA A 30 2.30 14.44 0.77
C ALA A 30 1.01 14.54 1.60
N ALA A 31 1.11 14.39 2.93
CA ALA A 31 -0.04 14.52 3.83
C ALA A 31 -0.68 15.91 3.74
N ALA A 32 0.13 16.98 3.77
CA ALA A 32 -0.34 18.35 3.63
C ALA A 32 -1.03 18.59 2.28
N ALA A 33 -0.44 18.12 1.18
CA ALA A 33 -1.04 18.24 -0.15
C ALA A 33 -2.39 17.52 -0.24
N THR A 34 -2.50 16.31 0.31
CA THR A 34 -3.76 15.55 0.37
C THR A 34 -4.80 16.27 1.22
N LEU A 35 -4.44 16.75 2.41
CA LEU A 35 -5.37 17.47 3.29
C LEU A 35 -5.83 18.80 2.69
N LEU A 36 -4.94 19.54 2.03
CA LEU A 36 -5.27 20.77 1.32
C LEU A 36 -6.24 20.49 0.16
N LEU A 37 -5.97 19.45 -0.64
CA LEU A 37 -6.87 19.01 -1.71
C LEU A 37 -8.26 18.68 -1.17
N LEU A 38 -8.34 17.86 -0.12
CA LEU A 38 -9.61 17.51 0.52
C LEU A 38 -10.33 18.74 1.07
N GLY A 39 -9.60 19.66 1.72
CA GLY A 39 -10.16 20.92 2.23
C GLY A 39 -10.79 21.77 1.12
N VAL A 40 -10.12 21.87 -0.04
CA VAL A 40 -10.64 22.59 -1.21
C VAL A 40 -11.90 21.91 -1.77
N LEU A 41 -11.88 20.59 -1.95
CA LEU A 41 -13.02 19.82 -2.51
C LEU A 41 -14.23 19.82 -1.56
N LEU A 42 -14.00 19.76 -0.24
CA LEU A 42 -15.06 19.68 0.76
C LEU A 42 -15.73 21.03 1.06
N ARG A 43 -15.14 22.16 0.62
CA ARG A 43 -15.67 23.50 0.91
C ARG A 43 -17.11 23.68 0.45
N SER A 44 -17.46 23.18 -0.74
CA SER A 44 -18.83 23.20 -1.30
C SER A 44 -19.60 21.90 -1.14
N SER A 45 -19.02 20.90 -0.47
CA SER A 45 -19.66 19.58 -0.29
C SER A 45 -20.71 19.60 0.82
N SER A 46 -21.78 18.82 0.62
CA SER A 46 -22.82 18.60 1.64
C SER A 46 -22.27 18.00 2.94
N ARG A 47 -23.04 18.11 4.05
CA ARG A 47 -22.69 17.50 5.34
C ARG A 47 -22.44 16.00 5.24
N SER A 48 -23.25 15.27 4.48
CA SER A 48 -23.11 13.81 4.31
C SER A 48 -21.78 13.43 3.67
N HIS A 49 -21.34 14.15 2.64
CA HIS A 49 -20.02 13.93 2.01
C HIS A 49 -18.87 14.20 2.99
N ARG A 50 -18.97 15.27 3.80
CA ARG A 50 -17.95 15.58 4.81
C ARG A 50 -17.85 14.49 5.88
N ILE A 51 -19.00 13.98 6.34
CA ILE A 51 -19.05 12.87 7.30
C ILE A 51 -18.42 11.61 6.68
N LEU A 52 -18.79 11.26 5.45
CA LEU A 52 -18.24 10.08 4.78
C LEU A 52 -16.72 10.18 4.61
N VAL A 53 -16.20 11.33 4.18
CA VAL A 53 -14.75 11.56 4.10
C VAL A 53 -14.09 11.46 5.48
N ALA A 54 -14.68 12.06 6.53
CA ALA A 54 -14.14 11.95 7.88
C ALA A 54 -14.09 10.49 8.37
N VAL A 55 -15.14 9.70 8.12
CA VAL A 55 -15.20 8.28 8.46
C VAL A 55 -14.13 7.48 7.71
N LEU A 56 -13.93 7.73 6.42
CA LEU A 56 -12.89 7.07 5.61
C LEU A 56 -11.49 7.38 6.15
N LEU A 57 -11.20 8.65 6.47
CA LEU A 57 -9.91 9.06 7.02
C LEU A 57 -9.68 8.49 8.42
N ALA A 58 -10.69 8.54 9.30
CA ALA A 58 -10.61 7.94 10.63
C ALA A 58 -10.40 6.42 10.52
N GLY A 59 -11.11 5.74 9.62
CA GLY A 59 -10.94 4.33 9.33
C GLY A 59 -9.53 4.00 8.85
N ALA A 60 -8.93 4.83 7.98
CA ALA A 60 -7.56 4.65 7.52
C ALA A 60 -6.56 4.67 8.69
N VAL A 61 -6.71 5.62 9.62
CA VAL A 61 -5.86 5.72 10.82
C VAL A 61 -6.09 4.52 11.75
N VAL A 62 -7.34 4.22 12.10
CA VAL A 62 -7.68 3.12 13.02
C VAL A 62 -7.18 1.77 12.49
N ILE A 63 -7.41 1.48 11.20
CA ILE A 63 -6.97 0.23 10.59
C ILE A 63 -5.45 0.14 10.55
N TYR A 64 -4.75 1.23 10.18
CA TYR A 64 -3.30 1.22 10.17
C TYR A 64 -2.73 0.97 11.57
N CYS A 65 -3.17 1.76 12.56
CA CYS A 65 -2.73 1.62 13.95
C CYS A 65 -3.05 0.23 14.51
N GLY A 66 -4.27 -0.27 14.26
CA GLY A 66 -4.68 -1.61 14.69
C GLY A 66 -3.86 -2.73 14.05
N SER A 67 -3.51 -2.58 12.76
CA SER A 67 -2.70 -3.56 12.05
C SER A 67 -1.27 -3.61 12.58
N VAL A 68 -0.66 -2.43 12.81
CA VAL A 68 0.69 -2.32 13.40
C VAL A 68 0.70 -2.83 14.85
N TYR A 69 -0.32 -2.50 15.64
CA TYR A 69 -0.46 -2.99 17.01
C TYR A 69 -0.59 -4.51 17.07
N ALA A 70 -1.42 -5.10 16.20
CA ALA A 70 -1.62 -6.55 16.15
C ALA A 70 -0.44 -7.31 15.54
N ASN A 71 0.45 -6.63 14.82
CA ASN A 71 1.60 -7.23 14.12
C ASN A 71 2.84 -6.34 14.29
N PRO A 72 3.36 -6.20 15.52
CA PRO A 72 4.52 -5.36 15.78
C PRO A 72 5.74 -5.95 15.09
N GLU A 73 6.46 -5.10 14.38
CA GLU A 73 7.67 -5.47 13.64
C GLU A 73 8.64 -4.28 13.67
N ASP A 74 9.94 -4.55 13.74
CA ASP A 74 10.98 -3.51 13.87
C ASP A 74 10.92 -2.49 12.73
N TYR A 75 10.55 -2.94 11.52
CA TYR A 75 10.47 -2.05 10.36
C TYR A 75 9.36 -0.97 10.46
N TYR A 76 8.45 -1.06 11.44
CA TYR A 76 7.49 0.01 11.75
C TYR A 76 8.06 1.10 12.67
N ASP A 77 9.20 0.88 13.32
CA ASP A 77 9.84 1.86 14.21
C ASP A 77 10.72 2.85 13.42
N TYR A 78 10.09 3.62 12.54
CA TYR A 78 10.76 4.61 11.67
C TYR A 78 11.61 5.62 12.44
N ALA A 79 11.26 5.92 13.70
CA ALA A 79 11.99 6.88 14.53
C ALA A 79 13.36 6.38 14.97
N ARG A 80 13.57 5.05 15.03
CA ARG A 80 14.84 4.43 15.44
C ARG A 80 15.72 4.01 14.27
N HIS A 81 15.22 4.04 13.04
CA HIS A 81 16.00 3.66 11.87
C HIS A 81 17.07 4.69 11.50
N THR A 82 18.29 4.21 11.28
CA THR A 82 19.35 4.96 10.61
C THR A 82 19.00 5.23 9.14
N ALA A 83 19.69 6.20 8.52
CA ALA A 83 19.50 6.48 7.09
C ALA A 83 19.75 5.25 6.21
N GLU A 84 20.69 4.38 6.58
CA GLU A 84 20.96 3.14 5.84
C GLU A 84 19.81 2.15 5.98
N GLN A 85 19.28 1.96 7.18
CA GLN A 85 18.10 1.12 7.39
C GLN A 85 16.88 1.65 6.62
N LEU A 86 16.66 2.97 6.61
CA LEU A 86 15.59 3.61 5.85
C LEU A 86 15.70 3.32 4.34
N ARG A 87 16.91 3.21 3.77
CA ARG A 87 17.10 2.86 2.35
C ARG A 87 16.57 1.47 2.01
N SER A 88 16.62 0.55 2.97
CA SER A 88 16.13 -0.82 2.80
C SER A 88 14.62 -0.97 3.05
N ILE A 89 13.94 0.09 3.51
CA ILE A 89 12.51 0.04 3.80
C ILE A 89 11.70 -0.07 2.51
N TRP A 90 10.68 -0.91 2.58
CA TRP A 90 9.68 -1.14 1.55
C TRP A 90 8.30 -0.72 1.99
N LEU A 91 7.37 -0.69 1.03
CA LEU A 91 5.96 -0.40 1.30
C LEU A 91 5.42 -1.38 2.36
N PRO A 92 4.90 -0.88 3.50
CA PRO A 92 4.37 -1.75 4.53
C PRO A 92 3.12 -2.46 4.02
N ARG A 93 3.06 -3.78 4.26
CA ARG A 93 1.91 -4.62 3.87
C ARG A 93 0.58 -4.03 4.36
N TYR A 94 0.57 -3.48 5.57
CA TYR A 94 -0.62 -2.93 6.20
C TYR A 94 -0.95 -1.49 5.77
N GLY A 95 -0.18 -0.91 4.84
CA GLY A 95 -0.46 0.40 4.25
C GLY A 95 -1.50 0.37 3.11
N VAL A 96 -1.77 -0.80 2.52
CA VAL A 96 -2.65 -0.92 1.33
C VAL A 96 -4.08 -0.46 1.63
N LEU A 97 -4.74 -1.08 2.61
CA LEU A 97 -6.14 -0.77 2.93
C LEU A 97 -6.33 0.69 3.42
N PRO A 98 -5.49 1.23 4.32
CA PRO A 98 -5.51 2.66 4.66
C PRO A 98 -5.35 3.58 3.45
N SER A 99 -4.45 3.25 2.52
CA SER A 99 -4.24 4.04 1.30
C SER A 99 -5.46 4.00 0.38
N THR A 100 -6.12 2.85 0.27
CA THR A 100 -7.40 2.73 -0.47
C THR A 100 -8.48 3.62 0.15
N LEU A 101 -8.60 3.65 1.48
CA LEU A 101 -9.57 4.52 2.16
C LEU A 101 -9.30 6.01 1.93
N ILE A 102 -8.03 6.42 1.93
CA ILE A 102 -7.63 7.80 1.58
C ILE A 102 -7.95 8.11 0.12
N ALA A 103 -7.67 7.19 -0.82
CA ALA A 103 -8.03 7.35 -2.22
C ALA A 103 -9.56 7.46 -2.40
N SER A 104 -10.34 6.61 -1.73
CA SER A 104 -11.80 6.70 -1.69
C SER A 104 -12.28 8.04 -1.13
N ALA A 105 -11.64 8.58 -0.10
CA ALA A 105 -11.96 9.88 0.45
C ALA A 105 -11.80 11.01 -0.58
N ILE A 106 -10.76 10.95 -1.43
CA ILE A 106 -10.56 11.91 -2.53
C ILE A 106 -11.70 11.79 -3.56
N VAL A 107 -12.06 10.57 -3.95
CA VAL A 107 -13.15 10.33 -4.92
C VAL A 107 -14.51 10.81 -4.38
N VAL A 108 -14.81 10.52 -3.11
CA VAL A 108 -16.04 11.01 -2.45
C VAL A 108 -16.04 12.54 -2.38
N ALA A 109 -14.93 13.16 -2.01
CA ALA A 109 -14.84 14.62 -1.99
C ALA A 109 -15.05 15.23 -3.39
N ALA A 110 -14.53 14.58 -4.44
CA ALA A 110 -14.72 14.98 -5.82
C ALA A 110 -16.19 14.84 -6.29
N ASP A 111 -16.90 13.77 -5.90
CA ASP A 111 -18.35 13.60 -6.15
C ASP A 111 -19.16 14.71 -5.47
N GLY A 112 -18.77 15.10 -4.25
CA GLY A 112 -19.38 16.21 -3.53
C GLY A 112 -19.31 17.54 -4.29
N VAL A 113 -18.21 17.80 -5.01
CA VAL A 113 -18.09 18.96 -5.91
C VAL A 113 -19.01 18.83 -7.12
N ALA A 114 -19.14 17.64 -7.71
CA ALA A 114 -20.01 17.41 -8.87
C ALA A 114 -21.50 17.61 -8.53
N ARG A 115 -21.89 17.33 -7.28
CA ARG A 115 -23.26 17.47 -6.76
C ARG A 115 -23.55 18.81 -6.09
N ALA A 116 -22.55 19.69 -5.98
CA ALA A 116 -22.72 20.97 -5.29
C ALA A 116 -23.70 21.90 -6.04
N PRO A 117 -24.56 22.64 -5.32
CA PRO A 117 -25.45 23.62 -5.93
C PRO A 117 -24.66 24.72 -6.65
N ARG A 118 -25.11 25.11 -7.85
CA ARG A 118 -24.40 26.05 -8.77
C ARG A 118 -24.53 27.53 -8.37
N GLY A 119 -24.49 27.83 -7.08
CA GLY A 119 -24.68 29.19 -6.55
C GLY A 119 -23.42 30.07 -6.49
N GLU A 120 -22.23 29.52 -6.73
CA GLU A 120 -20.97 30.28 -6.74
C GLU A 120 -20.69 30.90 -8.12
N SER A 121 -19.82 31.92 -8.16
CA SER A 121 -19.39 32.54 -9.41
C SER A 121 -18.82 31.51 -10.40
N THR A 122 -19.18 31.65 -11.67
CA THR A 122 -18.89 30.67 -12.74
C THR A 122 -17.41 30.27 -12.84
N GLY A 123 -16.48 31.19 -12.52
CA GLY A 123 -15.05 30.95 -12.53
C GLY A 123 -14.54 30.03 -11.42
N VAL A 124 -15.04 30.16 -10.20
CA VAL A 124 -14.61 29.35 -9.04
C VAL A 124 -15.11 27.91 -9.19
N ILE A 125 -16.37 27.75 -9.61
CA ILE A 125 -16.96 26.43 -9.90
C ILE A 125 -16.14 25.70 -10.96
N ARG A 126 -15.80 26.37 -12.07
CA ARG A 126 -15.04 25.74 -13.17
C ARG A 126 -13.68 25.24 -12.71
N ARG A 127 -12.96 26.01 -11.88
CA ARG A 127 -11.67 25.59 -11.32
C ARG A 127 -11.82 24.38 -10.40
N ARG A 128 -12.83 24.36 -9.53
CA ARG A 128 -13.08 23.23 -8.62
C ARG A 128 -13.49 21.96 -9.36
N VAL A 129 -14.33 22.07 -10.39
CA VAL A 129 -14.72 20.93 -11.23
C VAL A 129 -13.52 20.38 -12.00
N LEU A 130 -12.65 21.25 -12.51
CA LEU A 130 -11.41 20.79 -13.14
C LEU A 130 -10.52 20.07 -12.12
N LEU A 131 -10.34 20.64 -10.93
CA LEU A 131 -9.55 20.03 -9.86
C LEU A 131 -10.12 18.67 -9.42
N SER A 132 -11.44 18.52 -9.30
CA SER A 132 -12.06 17.26 -8.92
C SER A 132 -11.84 16.18 -9.98
N ARG A 133 -11.96 16.53 -11.27
CA ARG A 133 -11.65 15.62 -12.39
C ARG A 133 -10.18 15.21 -12.41
N LEU A 134 -9.27 16.17 -12.20
CA LEU A 134 -7.83 15.90 -12.12
C LEU A 134 -7.48 15.03 -10.91
N ALA A 135 -8.13 15.23 -9.77
CA ALA A 135 -7.93 14.41 -8.58
C ALA A 135 -8.37 12.95 -8.83
N VAL A 136 -9.56 12.74 -9.40
CA VAL A 136 -10.05 11.39 -9.75
C VAL A 136 -9.16 10.76 -10.83
N ALA A 137 -8.79 11.51 -11.87
CA ALA A 137 -7.88 11.03 -12.90
C ALA A 137 -6.51 10.65 -12.33
N GLY A 138 -6.00 11.42 -11.36
CA GLY A 138 -4.75 11.12 -10.66
C GLY A 138 -4.83 9.81 -9.86
N VAL A 139 -5.95 9.57 -9.16
CA VAL A 139 -6.19 8.30 -8.46
C VAL A 139 -6.28 7.13 -9.44
N VAL A 140 -7.03 7.27 -10.54
CA VAL A 140 -7.16 6.20 -11.54
C VAL A 140 -5.81 5.94 -12.23
N ALA A 141 -5.10 7.00 -12.61
CA ALA A 141 -3.79 6.89 -13.22
C ALA A 141 -2.78 6.22 -12.27
N SER A 142 -2.80 6.54 -10.98
CA SER A 142 -1.92 5.86 -10.01
C SER A 142 -2.26 4.38 -9.90
N MET A 143 -3.55 4.00 -9.87
CA MET A 143 -3.93 2.59 -9.84
C MET A 143 -3.47 1.84 -11.10
N VAL A 144 -3.71 2.41 -12.29
CA VAL A 144 -3.34 1.79 -13.58
C VAL A 144 -1.83 1.67 -13.74
N LEU A 145 -1.10 2.73 -13.44
CA LEU A 145 0.37 2.73 -13.55
C LEU A 145 1.02 1.80 -12.53
N HIS A 146 0.34 1.54 -11.42
CA HIS A 146 0.79 0.62 -10.38
C HIS A 146 0.16 -0.77 -10.44
N PHE A 147 -0.53 -1.11 -11.54
CA PHE A 147 -1.13 -2.42 -11.78
C PHE A 147 -0.16 -3.43 -12.42
N VAL A 148 1.15 -3.17 -12.42
CA VAL A 148 2.16 -4.03 -13.06
C VAL A 148 2.72 -5.01 -12.03
N PRO A 149 3.00 -6.28 -12.40
CA PRO A 149 3.69 -7.22 -11.52
C PRO A 149 5.02 -6.64 -11.05
N TRP A 150 5.19 -6.51 -9.74
CA TRP A 150 6.46 -6.14 -9.14
C TRP A 150 7.06 -7.30 -8.37
N ASP A 151 8.39 -7.31 -8.32
CA ASP A 151 9.09 -8.11 -7.34
C ASP A 151 8.64 -7.67 -5.95
N THR A 152 7.94 -8.58 -5.29
CA THR A 152 7.58 -8.48 -3.88
C THR A 152 8.62 -9.27 -3.08
N ARG A 153 8.65 -9.13 -1.74
CA ARG A 153 9.43 -10.02 -0.88
C ARG A 153 9.05 -11.51 -1.03
N ARG A 154 7.96 -11.79 -1.74
CA ARG A 154 7.46 -13.13 -2.05
C ARG A 154 7.69 -13.56 -3.50
N SER A 155 8.23 -12.68 -4.36
CA SER A 155 8.47 -13.02 -5.77
C SER A 155 9.61 -14.02 -5.95
N GLN A 156 10.55 -14.07 -5.00
CA GLN A 156 11.58 -15.10 -4.90
C GLN A 156 11.21 -16.17 -3.85
N GLY A 157 9.91 -16.35 -3.59
CA GLY A 157 9.44 -17.39 -2.70
C GLY A 157 9.84 -18.77 -3.19
N PRO A 158 10.09 -19.71 -2.27
CA PRO A 158 10.60 -20.99 -2.68
C PRO A 158 9.52 -21.68 -3.49
N ALA A 159 9.91 -22.19 -4.66
CA ALA A 159 8.97 -22.77 -5.58
C ALA A 159 8.35 -24.01 -4.93
N TRP A 160 7.06 -23.94 -4.57
CA TRP A 160 6.37 -25.03 -3.88
C TRP A 160 6.43 -26.33 -4.66
N THR A 161 6.24 -26.27 -5.98
CA THR A 161 6.22 -27.44 -6.86
C THR A 161 7.50 -28.29 -6.75
N PRO A 162 8.72 -27.75 -6.97
CA PRO A 162 9.94 -28.55 -6.84
C PRO A 162 10.21 -28.99 -5.39
N GLN A 163 9.85 -28.20 -4.38
CA GLN A 163 9.99 -28.61 -2.99
C GLN A 163 9.08 -29.80 -2.63
N VAL A 164 7.81 -29.75 -3.03
CA VAL A 164 6.85 -30.85 -2.81
C VAL A 164 7.29 -32.11 -3.55
N ALA A 165 7.82 -31.97 -4.76
CA ALA A 165 8.36 -33.09 -5.52
C ALA A 165 9.56 -33.75 -4.82
N ALA A 166 10.52 -32.95 -4.35
CA ALA A 166 11.68 -33.43 -3.58
C ALA A 166 11.26 -34.08 -2.25
N ALA A 167 10.29 -33.46 -1.56
CA ALA A 167 9.73 -33.97 -0.31
C ALA A 167 9.04 -35.33 -0.48
N ARG A 168 8.31 -35.54 -1.59
CA ARG A 168 7.72 -36.84 -1.92
C ARG A 168 8.80 -37.90 -2.11
N GLN A 169 9.85 -37.60 -2.87
CA GLN A 169 10.97 -38.53 -3.07
C GLN A 169 11.64 -38.91 -1.75
N LEU A 170 11.82 -37.95 -0.83
CA LEU A 170 12.39 -38.22 0.49
C LEU A 170 11.51 -39.16 1.32
N CYS A 171 10.18 -38.99 1.28
CA CYS A 171 9.25 -39.87 1.99
C CYS A 171 9.18 -41.28 1.37
N GLU A 172 9.30 -41.39 0.04
CA GLU A 172 9.33 -42.69 -0.65
C GLU A 172 10.62 -43.48 -0.36
N GLN A 173 11.75 -42.78 -0.23
CA GLN A 173 13.06 -43.39 0.08
C GLN A 173 13.18 -43.82 1.55
N ASP A 174 12.42 -43.20 2.45
CA ASP A 174 12.45 -43.44 3.89
C ASP A 174 11.01 -43.58 4.44
N PRO A 175 10.36 -44.76 4.29
CA PRO A 175 8.98 -44.96 4.73
C PRO A 175 8.76 -44.83 6.25
N GLY A 176 9.85 -44.88 7.04
CA GLY A 176 9.81 -44.64 8.49
C GLY A 176 9.80 -43.15 8.86
N ARG A 177 10.01 -42.25 7.89
CA ARG A 177 10.00 -40.81 8.10
C ARG A 177 8.59 -40.32 8.42
N GLY A 178 8.43 -39.68 9.58
CA GLY A 178 7.15 -39.11 9.98
C GLY A 178 6.79 -37.84 9.19
N ASP A 179 7.74 -36.91 9.06
CA ASP A 179 7.51 -35.60 8.45
C ASP A 179 8.69 -35.09 7.62
N VAL A 180 8.40 -34.09 6.78
CA VAL A 180 9.36 -33.29 6.01
C VAL A 180 9.06 -31.81 6.20
N ILE A 181 10.10 -30.99 6.15
CA ILE A 181 9.98 -29.54 6.29
C ILE A 181 10.03 -28.91 4.91
N LEU A 182 8.99 -28.16 4.56
CA LEU A 182 8.97 -27.31 3.37
C LEU A 182 9.27 -25.87 3.78
N GLU A 183 10.18 -25.22 3.06
CA GLU A 183 10.47 -23.82 3.26
C GLU A 183 9.43 -22.95 2.57
N GLN A 184 9.11 -21.82 3.19
CA GLN A 184 8.21 -20.80 2.66
C GLN A 184 8.97 -19.47 2.50
N THR A 185 8.32 -18.45 1.95
CA THR A 185 8.88 -17.10 1.94
C THR A 185 9.14 -16.60 3.37
N LEU A 186 10.22 -15.85 3.57
CA LEU A 186 10.49 -15.14 4.83
C LEU A 186 10.80 -16.04 6.04
N GLY A 187 11.45 -17.19 5.80
CA GLY A 187 11.97 -18.05 6.88
C GLY A 187 10.91 -18.88 7.60
N TRP A 188 9.67 -18.88 7.12
CA TRP A 188 8.62 -19.75 7.62
C TRP A 188 8.81 -21.17 7.10
N GLN A 189 8.42 -22.14 7.91
CA GLN A 189 8.55 -23.55 7.61
C GLN A 189 7.21 -24.24 7.85
N VAL A 190 6.87 -25.18 6.97
CA VAL A 190 5.69 -26.02 7.10
C VAL A 190 6.14 -27.45 7.25
N ARG A 191 5.79 -28.06 8.39
CA ARG A 191 5.98 -29.49 8.61
C ARG A 191 4.84 -30.24 7.93
N VAL A 192 5.17 -31.10 6.98
CA VAL A 192 4.21 -31.91 6.23
C VAL A 192 4.44 -33.38 6.56
N PRO A 193 3.45 -34.08 7.13
CA PRO A 193 3.51 -35.51 7.34
C PRO A 193 3.68 -36.30 6.02
N CYS A 194 4.51 -37.34 6.01
CA CYS A 194 4.80 -38.12 4.80
C CYS A 194 3.59 -38.90 4.26
N ASP A 195 2.61 -39.24 5.10
CA ASP A 195 1.34 -39.85 4.71
C ASP A 195 0.47 -38.91 3.84
N ARG A 196 0.67 -37.60 3.92
CA ARG A 196 -0.01 -36.59 3.09
C ARG A 196 0.63 -36.42 1.71
N LEU A 197 1.87 -36.87 1.52
CA LEU A 197 2.63 -36.70 0.28
C LEU A 197 2.57 -37.93 -0.64
N SER A 198 2.18 -39.08 -0.08
CA SER A 198 2.15 -40.40 -0.72
C SER A 198 0.81 -40.77 -1.38
N GLY A 199 -0.23 -39.91 -1.25
CA GLY A 199 -1.60 -40.20 -1.71
C GLY A 199 -2.02 -39.64 -3.08
N GLY A 200 -1.08 -39.24 -3.94
CA GLY A 200 -1.38 -38.67 -5.26
C GLY A 200 -1.21 -39.67 -6.39
N SER A 201 -2.18 -40.58 -6.56
CA SER A 201 -2.39 -41.36 -7.78
C SER A 201 -3.51 -40.74 -8.62
#